data_AF-A0A6L7GNN2-F1
#
_entry.id   AF-A0A6L7GNN2-F1
#
_cell.length_a   1.000
_cell.length_b   1.000
_cell.length_c   1.000
_cell.angle_alpha   90.00
_cell.angle_beta   90.00
_cell.angle_gamma   90.00
#
_symmetry.space_group_name_H-M   'P 1'
#
loop_
_entity.id
_entity.type
_entity.pdbx_description
1 polymer ?
#
loop_
_entity_poly.entity_id
_entity_poly.type
_entity_poly.pdbx_seq_one_letter_code
_entity_poly.pdbx_strand_id
1 'polypeptide(L)'
;MIFKGVREGRPYPDHGMSASGWAKIPPRQFRLDELTTVTKVLALDRLLSEDSTFYGDLFSHVVRWRGDLYLEDGLHRAVRSALRNRHIIHARMLDLDAIDLDTDADSVANRLDTERLPPPGRAPVPGGAHRKATRSTGWTLPSTTPPQW
;
A
#
# COMPACT_ATOMS: atom_id res chain seq x y z
N MET A 1 29.18 2.82 11.75
CA MET A 1 28.16 3.79 12.23
C MET A 1 26.98 2.99 12.77
N ILE A 2 26.35 3.38 13.89
CA ILE A 2 25.27 2.56 14.51
C ILE A 2 23.97 2.65 13.71
N PHE A 3 23.59 3.85 13.28
CA PHE A 3 22.39 4.11 12.48
C PHE A 3 22.75 4.54 11.06
N LYS A 4 21.82 4.42 10.11
CA LYS A 4 21.95 4.97 8.75
C LYS A 4 22.03 6.51 8.80
N GLY A 5 21.23 7.11 9.66
CA GLY A 5 21.13 8.56 9.82
C GLY A 5 20.30 8.97 11.03
N VAL A 6 20.34 10.27 11.32
CA VAL A 6 19.53 10.89 12.39
C VAL A 6 18.76 12.04 11.78
N ARG A 7 17.44 12.06 11.99
CA ARG A 7 16.53 13.10 11.50
C ARG A 7 15.73 13.68 12.66
N GLU A 8 15.23 14.88 12.45
CA GLU A 8 14.27 15.52 13.34
C GLU A 8 12.89 15.48 12.69
N GLY A 9 11.95 14.83 13.37
CA GLY A 9 10.58 14.69 12.89
C GLY A 9 10.40 13.60 11.84
N ARG A 10 9.13 13.26 11.61
CA ARG A 10 8.69 12.20 10.71
C ARG A 10 8.62 12.75 9.27
N PRO A 11 9.24 12.10 8.27
CA PRO A 11 9.12 12.49 6.85
C PRO A 11 7.84 12.01 6.17
N TYR A 12 7.00 11.27 6.87
CA TYR A 12 5.77 10.66 6.39
C TYR A 12 4.53 11.31 7.03
N PRO A 13 3.35 11.19 6.39
CA PRO A 13 2.07 11.60 6.97
C PRO A 13 1.79 10.89 8.30
N ASP A 14 0.93 11.48 9.14
CA ASP A 14 0.47 10.80 10.33
C ASP A 14 -0.38 9.59 9.95
N HIS A 15 0.05 8.42 10.42
CA HIS A 15 -0.59 7.13 10.15
C HIS A 15 -1.60 6.74 11.24
N GLY A 16 -1.78 7.54 12.30
CA GLY A 16 -2.82 7.35 13.32
C GLY A 16 -2.75 6.02 14.07
N MET A 17 -1.59 5.35 14.06
CA MET A 17 -1.44 4.00 14.62
C MET A 17 -1.44 4.08 16.15
N SER A 18 -2.46 3.50 16.77
CA SER A 18 -2.50 3.34 18.24
C SER A 18 -1.57 2.23 18.70
N ALA A 19 -1.21 2.22 19.99
CA ALA A 19 -0.40 1.16 20.60
C ALA A 19 -1.00 -0.25 20.40
N SER A 20 -2.34 -0.36 20.41
CA SER A 20 -3.04 -1.63 20.14
C SER A 20 -2.91 -2.06 18.67
N GLY A 21 -2.88 -1.10 17.74
CA GLY A 21 -2.61 -1.36 16.33
C GLY A 21 -1.22 -1.96 16.10
N TRP A 22 -0.20 -1.41 16.77
CA TRP A 22 1.16 -1.93 16.72
C TRP A 22 1.24 -3.38 17.21
N ALA A 23 0.56 -3.74 18.30
CA ALA A 23 0.60 -5.09 18.86
C ALA A 23 0.16 -6.19 17.87
N LYS A 24 -0.67 -5.85 16.87
CA LYS A 24 -1.13 -6.77 15.82
C LYS A 24 -0.05 -7.10 14.78
N ILE A 25 0.94 -6.21 14.60
CA ILE A 25 2.01 -6.40 13.62
C ILE A 25 3.05 -7.36 14.20
N PRO A 26 3.35 -8.50 13.57
CA PRO A 26 4.36 -9.41 14.09
C PRO A 26 5.75 -8.75 14.12
N PRO A 27 6.55 -8.97 15.18
CA PRO A 27 7.89 -8.42 15.27
C PRO A 27 8.81 -9.09 14.26
N ARG A 28 9.71 -8.30 13.65
CA ARG A 28 10.73 -8.74 12.70
C ARG A 28 12.10 -8.21 13.13
N GLN A 29 13.16 -8.80 12.58
CA GLN A 29 14.53 -8.36 12.85
C GLN A 29 14.94 -7.25 11.87
N PHE A 30 15.59 -6.22 12.39
CA PHE A 30 16.13 -5.11 11.62
C PHE A 30 17.57 -4.85 12.05
N ARG A 31 18.41 -4.49 11.09
CA ARG A 31 19.77 -4.05 11.40
C ARG A 31 19.77 -2.56 11.74
N LEU A 32 20.56 -2.18 12.73
CA LEU A 32 20.62 -0.79 13.17
C LEU A 32 21.17 0.15 12.10
N ASP A 33 22.14 -0.32 11.30
CA ASP A 33 22.78 0.46 10.24
C ASP A 33 21.87 0.75 9.04
N GLU A 34 20.69 0.13 8.97
CA GLU A 34 19.66 0.41 7.96
C GLU A 34 18.63 1.45 8.43
N LEU A 35 18.57 1.72 9.74
CA LEU A 35 17.54 2.56 10.34
C LEU A 35 17.96 4.02 10.44
N THR A 36 17.02 4.92 10.15
CA THR A 36 17.13 6.36 10.40
C THR A 36 16.28 6.74 11.60
N THR A 37 16.84 7.40 12.60
CA THR A 37 16.06 7.81 13.78
C THR A 37 15.23 9.06 13.47
N VAL A 38 14.01 9.15 14.00
CA VAL A 38 13.16 10.36 13.85
C VAL A 38 13.32 11.36 14.99
N THR A 39 14.06 10.97 16.04
CA THR A 39 14.42 11.83 17.18
C THR A 39 15.93 11.92 17.32
N LYS A 40 16.38 13.10 17.77
CA LYS A 40 17.79 13.43 18.05
C LYS A 40 18.16 13.25 19.51
N VAL A 41 17.17 13.35 20.41
CA VAL A 41 17.42 13.45 21.85
C VAL A 41 17.38 12.08 22.49
N LEU A 42 18.51 11.70 23.10
CA LEU A 42 18.62 10.51 23.92
C LEU A 42 18.72 10.92 25.40
N ALA A 43 17.75 10.48 26.18
CA ALA A 43 17.78 10.66 27.64
C ALA A 43 18.64 9.57 28.30
N LEU A 44 19.75 9.96 28.95
CA LEU A 44 20.74 9.03 29.52
C LEU A 44 20.21 8.28 30.75
N ASP A 45 19.44 8.96 31.59
CA ASP A 45 18.71 8.38 32.72
C ASP A 45 17.83 7.21 32.26
N ARG A 46 17.07 7.39 31.16
CA ARG A 46 16.28 6.33 30.57
C ARG A 46 17.15 5.24 29.97
N LEU A 47 18.28 5.57 29.35
CA LEU A 47 19.17 4.55 28.78
C LEU A 47 19.75 3.62 29.86
N LEU A 48 20.09 4.17 31.03
CA LEU A 48 20.73 3.45 32.13
C LEU A 48 19.74 2.79 33.09
N SER A 49 18.48 3.21 33.08
CA SER A 49 17.44 2.62 33.92
C SER A 49 17.24 1.12 33.64
N GLU A 50 17.17 0.33 34.71
CA GLU A 50 16.86 -1.10 34.66
C GLU A 50 15.43 -1.34 34.10
N ASP A 51 14.51 -0.41 34.35
CA ASP A 51 13.11 -0.41 33.90
C ASP A 51 12.90 0.15 32.47
N SER A 52 13.95 0.49 31.73
CA SER A 52 13.88 1.14 30.40
C SER A 52 13.18 0.33 29.30
N THR A 53 12.65 -0.84 29.62
CA THR A 53 11.79 -1.62 28.73
C THR A 53 10.30 -1.52 29.06
N PHE A 54 9.92 -0.76 30.10
CA PHE A 54 8.68 -1.06 30.81
C PHE A 54 7.46 -0.19 30.52
N TYR A 55 7.61 0.94 29.81
CA TYR A 55 6.45 1.76 29.44
C TYR A 55 6.19 1.68 27.94
N GLY A 56 5.40 0.68 27.53
CA GLY A 56 4.91 0.55 26.15
C GLY A 56 5.12 -0.83 25.54
N ASP A 57 5.37 -0.86 24.23
CA ASP A 57 5.63 -2.09 23.49
C ASP A 57 7.03 -2.65 23.80
N LEU A 58 7.12 -3.98 23.92
CA LEU A 58 8.39 -4.68 24.11
C LEU A 58 9.30 -4.54 22.89
N PHE A 59 8.71 -4.33 21.71
CA PHE A 59 9.40 -4.17 20.45
C PHE A 59 9.50 -2.70 20.06
N SER A 60 10.55 -2.38 19.29
CA SER A 60 10.66 -1.05 18.68
C SER A 60 9.63 -0.86 17.56
N HIS A 61 9.33 0.38 17.20
CA HIS A 61 8.45 0.69 16.07
C HIS A 61 9.26 1.25 14.91
N VAL A 62 9.11 0.63 13.75
CA VAL A 62 9.77 1.02 12.50
C VAL A 62 8.70 1.36 11.48
N VAL A 63 8.90 2.45 10.74
CA VAL A 63 8.04 2.85 9.63
C VAL A 63 8.86 2.82 8.35
N ARG A 64 8.35 2.13 7.33
CA ARG A 64 8.90 2.17 5.97
C ARG A 64 8.19 3.26 5.18
N TRP A 65 8.97 4.19 4.62
CA TRP A 65 8.46 5.27 3.79
C TRP A 65 9.47 5.66 2.72
N ARG A 66 9.01 5.74 1.47
CA ARG A 66 9.79 6.00 0.25
C ARG A 66 11.05 5.14 0.16
N GLY A 67 10.95 3.87 0.56
CA GLY A 67 12.05 2.92 0.56
C GLY A 67 13.04 3.03 1.72
N ASP A 68 12.89 4.01 2.61
CA ASP A 68 13.72 4.18 3.81
C ASP A 68 13.03 3.65 5.07
N LEU A 69 13.85 3.19 6.03
CA LEU A 69 13.38 2.69 7.32
C LEU A 69 13.61 3.73 8.41
N TYR A 70 12.54 4.10 9.09
CA TYR A 70 12.54 5.10 10.14
C TYR A 70 12.24 4.47 11.49
N LEU A 71 13.14 4.62 12.46
CA LEU A 71 12.94 4.21 13.83
C LEU A 71 12.12 5.29 14.55
N GLU A 72 10.84 5.01 14.75
CA GLU A 72 9.89 5.92 15.38
C GLU A 72 9.93 5.85 16.90
N ASP A 73 10.02 4.63 17.43
CA ASP A 73 10.08 4.37 18.87
C ASP A 73 11.10 3.27 19.20
N GLY A 74 11.56 3.25 20.44
CA GLY A 74 12.55 2.30 20.94
C GLY A 74 13.99 2.71 20.66
N LEU A 75 14.29 4.02 20.54
CA LEU A 75 15.65 4.53 20.36
C LEU A 75 16.60 4.05 21.47
N HIS A 76 16.20 4.16 22.74
CA HIS A 76 17.01 3.70 23.87
C HIS A 76 17.30 2.20 23.80
N ARG A 77 16.31 1.39 23.39
CA ARG A 77 16.44 -0.06 23.19
C ARG A 77 17.45 -0.38 22.09
N ALA A 78 17.40 0.37 20.99
CA ALA A 78 18.32 0.24 19.87
C ALA A 78 19.76 0.60 20.28
N VAL A 79 19.95 1.75 20.93
CA VAL A 79 21.26 2.21 21.40
C VAL A 79 21.83 1.25 22.45
N ARG A 80 21.01 0.79 23.40
CA ARG A 80 21.44 -0.22 24.38
C ARG A 80 21.89 -1.52 23.71
N SER A 81 21.21 -1.95 22.65
CA SER A 81 21.60 -3.15 21.88
C SER A 81 22.95 -2.92 21.19
N ALA A 82 23.14 -1.76 20.58
CA ALA A 82 24.41 -1.36 19.96
C ALA A 82 25.57 -1.34 20.97
N LEU A 83 25.35 -0.79 22.16
CA LEU A 83 26.36 -0.76 23.25
C LEU A 83 26.74 -2.16 23.75
N ARG A 84 25.85 -3.15 23.59
CA ARG A 84 26.12 -4.57 23.85
C ARG A 84 26.71 -5.30 22.64
N ASN A 85 27.17 -4.55 21.64
CA ASN A 85 27.71 -5.07 20.38
C ASN A 85 26.70 -5.93 19.59
N ARG A 86 25.40 -5.66 19.75
CA ARG A 86 24.31 -6.31 19.01
C ARG A 86 23.69 -5.32 18.03
N HIS A 87 23.99 -5.49 16.75
CA HIS A 87 23.57 -4.57 15.70
C HIS A 87 22.22 -4.93 15.07
N ILE A 88 21.47 -5.83 15.71
CA ILE A 88 20.14 -6.28 15.29
C ILE A 88 19.17 -5.99 16.43
N ILE A 89 17.98 -5.47 16.08
CA ILE A 89 16.86 -5.29 16.99
C ILE A 89 15.61 -5.98 16.47
N HIS A 90 14.71 -6.32 17.39
CA HIS A 90 13.36 -6.73 17.02
C HIS A 90 12.45 -5.51 17.04
N ALA A 91 11.78 -5.27 15.92
CA ALA A 91 10.84 -4.17 15.76
C ALA A 91 9.61 -4.62 15.00
N ARG A 92 8.50 -3.92 15.23
CA ARG A 92 7.30 -4.04 14.43
C ARG A 92 7.37 -2.99 13.34
N MET A 93 7.10 -3.42 12.10
CA MET A 93 7.23 -2.54 10.95
C MET A 93 5.87 -2.24 10.32
N LEU A 94 5.58 -0.96 10.22
CA LEU A 94 4.48 -0.42 9.44
C LEU A 94 5.00 -0.02 8.06
N ASP A 95 4.33 -0.49 7.03
CA ASP A 95 4.69 -0.24 5.65
C ASP A 95 3.74 0.80 5.05
N LEU A 96 4.15 2.07 5.06
CA LEU A 96 3.33 3.15 4.53
C LEU A 96 3.38 3.21 3.01
N ASP A 97 4.46 2.73 2.39
CA ASP A 97 4.57 2.67 0.93
C ASP A 97 3.49 1.74 0.36
N ALA A 98 3.25 0.59 0.99
CA ALA A 98 2.17 -0.31 0.58
C ALA A 98 0.79 0.34 0.73
N ILE A 99 0.55 1.04 1.85
CA ILE A 99 -0.75 1.68 2.12
C ILE A 99 -1.01 2.86 1.17
N ASP A 100 0.01 3.65 0.85
CA ASP A 100 -0.08 4.78 -0.09
C ASP A 100 -0.37 4.26 -1.52
N LEU A 101 0.31 3.18 -1.94
CA LEU A 101 0.03 2.53 -3.22
C LEU A 101 -1.41 1.98 -3.33
N ASP A 102 -1.91 1.34 -2.28
CA ASP A 102 -3.28 0.80 -2.27
C ASP A 102 -4.32 1.94 -2.37
N THR A 103 -4.07 3.05 -1.66
CA THR A 103 -4.92 4.24 -1.71
C THR A 103 -4.95 4.86 -3.11
N ASP A 104 -3.78 4.97 -3.75
CA ASP A 104 -3.68 5.45 -5.12
C ASP A 104 -4.37 4.51 -6.11
N ALA A 105 -4.22 3.19 -5.95
CA ALA A 105 -4.85 2.19 -6.81
C ALA A 105 -6.39 2.25 -6.75
N ASP A 106 -6.98 2.37 -5.57
CA ASP A 106 -8.43 2.56 -5.39
C ASP A 106 -8.92 3.85 -6.07
N SER A 107 -8.12 4.92 -5.97
CA SER A 107 -8.45 6.21 -6.62
C SER A 107 -8.41 6.12 -8.15
N VAL A 108 -7.48 5.34 -8.71
CA VAL A 108 -7.35 5.11 -10.16
C VAL A 108 -8.47 4.22 -10.67
N ALA A 109 -8.79 3.14 -9.95
CA ALA A 109 -9.90 2.25 -10.30
C ALA A 109 -11.23 3.02 -10.38
N ASN A 110 -11.52 3.85 -9.38
CA ASN A 110 -12.73 4.66 -9.35
C ASN A 110 -12.80 5.70 -10.50
N ARG A 111 -11.65 6.24 -10.94
CA ARG A 111 -11.58 7.13 -12.12
C ARG A 111 -11.87 6.37 -13.43
N LEU A 112 -11.32 5.17 -13.59
CA LEU A 112 -11.55 4.31 -14.76
C LEU A 112 -13.01 3.83 -14.86
N ASP A 113 -13.64 3.50 -13.73
CA ASP A 113 -15.06 3.10 -13.69
C ASP A 113 -16.02 4.25 -14.06
N THR A 114 -15.62 5.50 -13.76
CA THR A 114 -16.39 6.70 -14.12
C THR A 114 -16.24 7.03 -15.61
N GLU A 115 -15.12 6.69 -16.23
CA GLU A 115 -14.95 6.74 -17.69
C GLU A 115 -15.59 5.51 -18.36
N ARG A 116 -16.92 5.43 -18.25
CA ARG A 116 -17.73 4.57 -19.12
C ARG A 116 -17.48 5.04 -20.55
N LEU A 117 -16.63 4.30 -21.29
CA LEU A 117 -16.40 4.52 -22.72
C LEU A 117 -17.77 4.77 -23.39
N PRO A 118 -17.95 5.89 -24.13
CA PRO A 118 -19.18 6.09 -24.84
C PRO A 118 -19.36 4.89 -25.79
N PRO A 119 -20.57 4.32 -25.90
CA PRO A 119 -20.81 3.25 -26.85
C PRO A 119 -20.38 3.76 -28.24
N PRO A 120 -19.74 2.93 -29.08
CA PRO A 120 -19.28 3.37 -30.39
C PRO A 120 -20.48 3.95 -31.15
N GLY A 121 -20.46 5.28 -31.31
CA GLY A 121 -21.53 6.01 -31.97
C GLY A 121 -21.60 5.58 -33.43
N ARG A 122 -22.73 4.97 -33.81
CA ARG A 122 -23.04 4.67 -35.20
C ARG A 122 -23.18 6.00 -35.95
N ALA A 123 -22.23 6.32 -36.83
CA ALA A 123 -22.31 7.49 -37.69
C ALA A 123 -23.55 7.42 -38.61
N PRO A 124 -24.32 8.51 -38.79
CA PRO A 124 -25.41 8.53 -39.75
C PRO A 124 -24.85 8.75 -41.16
N VAL A 125 -25.19 7.84 -42.07
CA VAL A 125 -24.83 7.90 -43.50
C VAL A 125 -25.83 8.83 -44.21
N PRO A 126 -25.40 9.84 -45.00
CA PRO A 126 -26.33 10.71 -45.72
C PRO A 126 -26.66 10.16 -47.11
N GLY A 127 -27.96 10.13 -47.43
CA GLY A 127 -28.50 10.34 -48.78
C GLY A 127 -28.48 9.15 -49.76
N GLY A 128 -29.67 8.61 -50.05
CA GLY A 128 -29.89 7.70 -51.18
C GLY A 128 -31.37 7.48 -51.46
N ALA A 129 -31.98 8.42 -52.20
CA ALA A 129 -33.32 8.27 -52.73
C ALA A 129 -33.33 7.24 -53.87
N HIS A 130 -33.88 6.05 -53.63
CA HIS A 130 -34.21 5.11 -54.71
C HIS A 130 -35.69 4.70 -54.65
N ARG A 131 -36.32 4.91 -55.81
CA ARG A 131 -37.73 4.73 -56.12
C ARG A 131 -38.15 3.27 -55.93
N LYS A 132 -39.39 3.07 -55.47
CA LYS A 132 -40.10 1.79 -55.52
C LYS A 132 -40.18 1.28 -56.95
N ALA A 133 -39.83 0.01 -57.16
CA ALA A 133 -40.33 -0.80 -58.25
C ALA A 133 -40.78 -2.17 -57.72
N THR A 134 -42.01 -2.52 -58.06
CA THR A 134 -42.70 -3.76 -57.74
C THR A 134 -42.23 -4.88 -58.69
N ARG A 135 -41.88 -6.07 -58.18
CA ARG A 135 -42.46 -7.37 -58.59
C ARG A 135 -41.78 -8.60 -57.94
N SER A 136 -42.61 -9.64 -57.82
CA SER A 136 -42.40 -11.05 -57.39
C SER A 136 -41.12 -11.70 -57.92
N THR A 137 -40.54 -12.76 -57.35
CA THR A 137 -41.05 -14.11 -56.99
C THR A 137 -39.91 -14.77 -56.19
N GLY A 138 -40.12 -15.36 -55.01
CA GLY A 138 -40.50 -16.77 -54.87
C GLY A 138 -39.27 -17.64 -54.53
N TRP A 139 -39.05 -17.93 -53.24
CA TRP A 139 -38.29 -19.10 -52.78
C TRP A 139 -38.81 -19.54 -51.40
N THR A 140 -39.18 -20.81 -51.33
CA THR A 140 -39.77 -21.54 -50.20
C THR A 140 -38.71 -21.97 -49.19
N LEU A 141 -39.07 -21.97 -47.90
CA LEU A 141 -38.26 -22.53 -46.82
C LEU A 141 -38.30 -24.07 -46.88
N PRO A 142 -37.17 -24.79 -46.72
CA PRO A 142 -37.20 -26.21 -46.44
C PRO A 142 -37.60 -26.45 -44.98
N SER A 143 -38.48 -27.43 -44.78
CA SER A 143 -38.95 -27.91 -43.47
C SER A 143 -37.86 -28.65 -42.71
N THR A 144 -37.62 -28.24 -41.45
CA THR A 144 -36.78 -28.99 -40.50
C THR A 144 -37.60 -30.13 -39.90
N THR A 145 -37.29 -31.37 -40.26
CA THR A 145 -37.75 -32.57 -39.53
C THR A 145 -36.68 -32.93 -38.49
N PRO A 146 -37.01 -33.07 -37.19
CA PRO A 146 -36.09 -33.63 -36.22
C PRO A 146 -36.09 -35.17 -36.30
N PRO A 147 -34.96 -35.86 -36.00
CA PRO A 147 -34.93 -37.32 -35.96
C PRO A 147 -35.65 -37.82 -34.70
N GLN A 148 -36.51 -38.82 -34.87
CA GLN A 148 -37.02 -39.65 -33.78
C GLN A 148 -36.42 -41.05 -33.92
N TRP A 149 -35.54 -41.35 -32.96
CA TRP A 149 -35.09 -42.65 -32.43
C TRP A 149 -34.40 -43.64 -33.39
#